data_AF-A0A432ERG1-F1
#
_entry.id   AF-A0A432ERG1-F1
#
_cell.length_a   1.000
_cell.length_b   1.000
_cell.length_c   1.000
_cell.angle_alpha   90.00
_cell.angle_beta   90.00
_cell.angle_gamma   90.00
#
_symmetry.space_group_name_H-M   'P 1'
#
loop_
_entity.id
_entity.type
_entity.pdbx_description
1 polymer ?
#
loop_
_entity_poly.entity_id
_entity_poly.type
_entity_poly.pdbx_seq_one_letter_code
_entity_poly.pdbx_strand_id
1 'polypeptide(L)'
;MGLSIFVTATNTGVGKTFFSYLLCSSLKDLGYKVGYWKPVETGANPYPQDAKLLSELLNQPLKETVTYTFKLPLAPAVAEKYEGEKIDIERLKEIYRRKVEYFDILVVEGAGGLAVPVKGNYTYGDFAKELDLPVLIVSDAKLGTINCSFLTAFYGKSLNLNLVGFV
;
A
#
# COMPACT_ATOMS: atom_id res chain seq x y z
N MET A 1 -5.27 -11.15 -17.02
CA MET A 1 -5.08 -10.06 -16.04
C MET A 1 -4.60 -10.70 -14.76
N GLY A 2 -3.49 -10.23 -14.18
CA GLY A 2 -2.99 -10.75 -12.91
C GLY A 2 -3.93 -10.43 -11.75
N LEU A 3 -3.77 -11.14 -10.65
CA LEU A 3 -4.46 -10.83 -9.40
C LEU A 3 -3.75 -9.66 -8.70
N SER A 4 -4.49 -8.89 -7.92
CA SER A 4 -3.91 -7.84 -7.08
C SER A 4 -4.52 -7.88 -5.69
N ILE A 5 -3.74 -7.47 -4.68
CA ILE A 5 -4.23 -7.32 -3.31
C ILE A 5 -3.70 -6.02 -2.72
N PHE A 6 -4.59 -5.26 -2.09
CA PHE A 6 -4.24 -4.04 -1.39
C PHE A 6 -3.95 -4.34 0.07
N VAL A 7 -2.71 -4.09 0.50
CA VAL A 7 -2.28 -4.25 1.88
C VAL A 7 -2.36 -2.88 2.57
N THR A 8 -3.22 -2.80 3.57
CA THR A 8 -3.37 -1.63 4.45
C THR A 8 -3.04 -1.99 5.88
N ALA A 9 -3.16 -1.03 6.79
CA ALA A 9 -2.91 -1.25 8.20
C ALA A 9 -3.91 -0.50 9.09
N THR A 10 -4.00 -0.92 10.35
CA THR A 10 -4.76 -0.17 11.37
C THR A 10 -4.03 1.09 11.81
N ASN A 11 -2.70 1.15 11.68
CA ASN A 11 -1.89 2.33 11.96
C ASN A 11 -0.53 2.28 11.22
N THR A 12 0.26 3.34 11.34
CA THR A 12 1.67 3.34 10.91
C THR A 12 2.52 2.50 11.87
N GLY A 13 3.52 1.77 11.35
CA GLY A 13 4.49 1.02 12.16
C GLY A 13 3.98 -0.30 12.75
N VAL A 14 2.82 -0.79 12.33
CA VAL A 14 2.25 -2.06 12.83
C VAL A 14 2.83 -3.31 12.16
N GLY A 15 3.80 -3.15 11.24
CA GLY A 15 4.45 -4.28 10.55
C GLY A 15 3.96 -4.54 9.13
N LYS A 16 3.24 -3.59 8.51
CA LYS A 16 2.71 -3.73 7.14
C LYS A 16 3.76 -4.12 6.10
N THR A 17 4.89 -3.41 6.03
CA THR A 17 5.97 -3.72 5.06
C THR A 17 6.55 -5.11 5.29
N PHE A 18 6.73 -5.49 6.56
CA PHE A 18 7.24 -6.82 6.91
C PHE A 18 6.26 -7.91 6.47
N PHE A 19 4.96 -7.70 6.69
CA PHE A 19 3.94 -8.60 6.17
C PHE A 19 3.96 -8.66 4.63
N SER A 20 4.00 -7.52 3.94
CA SER A 20 4.11 -7.48 2.47
C SER A 20 5.34 -8.25 1.97
N TYR A 21 6.48 -8.15 2.66
CA TYR A 21 7.69 -8.90 2.36
C TYR A 21 7.46 -10.41 2.47
N LEU A 22 6.87 -10.87 3.58
CA LEU A 22 6.57 -12.29 3.78
C LEU A 22 5.59 -12.80 2.73
N LEU A 23 4.51 -12.07 2.46
CA LEU A 23 3.54 -12.42 1.44
C LEU A 23 4.20 -12.55 0.06
N CYS A 24 4.99 -11.55 -0.35
CA CYS A 24 5.72 -11.57 -1.61
C CYS A 24 6.70 -12.74 -1.70
N SER A 25 7.47 -13.01 -0.64
CA SER A 25 8.42 -14.12 -0.58
C SER A 25 7.70 -15.46 -0.72
N SER A 26 6.65 -15.69 0.06
CA SER A 26 5.89 -16.95 0.02
C SER A 26 5.24 -17.19 -1.35
N LEU A 27 4.67 -16.16 -1.97
CA LEU A 27 4.09 -16.28 -3.31
C LEU A 27 5.16 -16.57 -4.38
N LYS A 28 6.35 -15.97 -4.24
CA LYS A 28 7.49 -16.25 -5.12
C LYS A 28 7.98 -17.69 -4.94
N ASP A 29 8.05 -18.19 -3.71
CA ASP A 29 8.45 -19.57 -3.41
C ASP A 29 7.45 -20.60 -3.96
N LEU A 30 6.18 -20.19 -4.10
CA LEU A 30 5.14 -20.97 -4.80
C LEU A 30 5.23 -20.88 -6.33
N GLY A 31 6.19 -20.14 -6.89
CA GLY A 31 6.46 -20.05 -8.32
C GLY A 31 5.70 -18.96 -9.07
N TYR A 32 4.98 -18.07 -8.39
CA TYR A 32 4.30 -16.96 -9.05
C TYR A 32 5.27 -15.85 -9.46
N LYS A 33 4.99 -15.18 -10.58
CA LYS A 33 5.64 -13.92 -10.94
C LYS A 33 5.03 -12.78 -10.11
N VAL A 34 5.59 -12.56 -8.94
CA VAL A 34 5.11 -11.54 -7.98
C VAL A 34 5.69 -10.16 -8.27
N GLY A 35 4.83 -9.15 -8.23
CA GLY A 35 5.21 -7.75 -8.19
C GLY A 35 4.84 -7.11 -6.86
N TYR A 36 5.59 -6.07 -6.47
CA TYR A 36 5.23 -5.19 -5.37
C TYR A 36 5.16 -3.75 -5.87
N TRP A 37 4.18 -3.00 -5.37
CA TRP A 37 4.09 -1.59 -5.69
C TRP A 37 3.57 -0.77 -4.51
N LYS A 38 4.30 0.28 -4.18
CA LYS A 38 3.92 1.30 -3.21
C LYS A 38 3.61 2.60 -3.95
N PRO A 39 2.34 3.03 -4.06
CA PRO A 39 1.99 4.23 -4.80
C PRO A 39 2.70 5.47 -4.25
N VAL A 40 2.74 5.59 -2.92
CA VAL A 40 3.42 6.69 -2.22
C VAL A 40 4.12 6.17 -0.98
N GLU A 41 5.39 6.54 -0.82
CA GLU A 41 6.16 6.34 0.41
C GLU A 41 6.54 7.68 1.02
N THR A 42 6.31 7.83 2.32
CA THR A 42 6.58 9.04 3.09
C THR A 42 7.54 8.70 4.23
N GLY A 43 8.39 9.63 4.67
CA GLY A 43 9.46 9.33 5.63
C GLY A 43 10.68 8.67 4.98
N ALA A 44 10.79 8.78 3.66
CA ALA A 44 11.86 8.20 2.86
C ALA A 44 13.14 9.05 2.95
N ASN A 45 13.80 8.99 4.12
CA ASN A 45 15.02 9.71 4.40
C ASN A 45 16.05 8.75 5.03
N PRO A 46 17.20 8.49 4.37
CA PRO A 46 17.70 9.11 3.14
C PRO A 46 17.10 8.55 1.82
N TYR A 47 16.36 7.45 1.87
CA TYR A 47 15.75 6.79 0.69
C TYR A 47 14.48 6.03 1.12
N PRO A 48 13.61 5.59 0.19
CA PRO A 48 12.41 4.83 0.52
C PRO A 48 12.79 3.41 0.96
N GLN A 49 12.83 3.18 2.27
CA GLN A 49 13.31 1.94 2.88
C GLN A 49 12.36 0.78 2.61
N ASP A 50 11.05 1.02 2.63
CA ASP A 50 10.06 -0.02 2.43
C ASP A 50 10.12 -0.54 0.98
N ALA A 51 10.07 0.38 0.01
CA ALA A 51 10.19 0.01 -1.39
C ALA A 51 11.57 -0.59 -1.74
N LYS A 52 12.65 -0.13 -1.10
CA LYS A 52 13.99 -0.72 -1.32
C LYS A 52 14.03 -2.18 -0.87
N LEU A 53 13.50 -2.49 0.31
CA LEU A 53 13.45 -3.86 0.83
C LEU A 53 12.74 -4.81 -0.15
N LEU A 54 11.59 -4.39 -0.69
CA LEU A 54 10.80 -5.21 -1.62
C LEU A 54 11.39 -5.25 -3.03
N SER A 55 12.06 -4.17 -3.45
CA SER A 55 12.84 -4.10 -4.70
C SER A 55 13.94 -5.17 -4.70
N GLU A 56 14.68 -5.30 -3.60
CA GLU A 56 15.74 -6.29 -3.44
C GLU A 56 15.20 -7.73 -3.40
N LEU A 57 14.12 -7.98 -2.65
CA LEU A 57 13.48 -9.31 -2.57
C LEU A 57 13.03 -9.83 -3.94
N LEU A 58 12.38 -8.98 -4.72
CA LEU A 58 11.75 -9.34 -5.99
C LEU A 58 12.67 -9.15 -7.20
N ASN A 59 13.90 -8.64 -6.99
CA ASN A 59 14.76 -8.17 -8.07
C ASN A 59 14.02 -7.22 -9.03
N GLN A 60 13.15 -6.38 -8.47
CA GLN A 60 12.34 -5.41 -9.19
C GLN A 60 13.01 -4.04 -9.11
N PRO A 61 13.17 -3.27 -10.22
CA PRO A 61 13.81 -1.95 -10.16
C PRO A 61 13.10 -1.01 -9.18
N LEU A 62 13.85 -0.29 -8.33
CA LEU A 62 13.27 0.59 -7.30
C LEU A 62 12.24 1.60 -7.84
N LYS A 63 12.51 2.18 -9.02
CA LYS A 63 11.60 3.11 -9.72
C LYS A 63 10.26 2.48 -10.15
N GLU A 64 10.20 1.16 -10.23
CA GLU A 64 8.98 0.40 -10.50
C GLU A 64 8.30 -0.04 -9.19
N THR A 65 9.02 -0.03 -8.07
CA THR A 65 8.56 -0.46 -6.76
C THR A 65 7.86 0.66 -6.00
N VAL A 66 8.27 1.91 -6.19
CA VAL A 66 7.63 3.10 -5.63
C VAL A 66 7.46 4.20 -6.68
N THR A 67 6.34 4.93 -6.64
CA THR A 67 6.08 6.03 -7.59
C THR A 67 6.40 7.40 -7.02
N TYR A 68 5.80 7.77 -5.89
CA TYR A 68 6.07 9.03 -5.21
C TYR A 68 6.80 8.79 -3.90
N THR A 69 7.78 9.64 -3.59
CA THR A 69 8.62 9.52 -2.41
C THR A 69 8.76 10.87 -1.73
N PHE A 70 8.42 10.94 -0.44
CA PHE A 70 8.51 12.16 0.37
C PHE A 70 9.43 11.94 1.58
N LYS A 71 10.23 12.94 1.93
CA LYS A 71 11.18 12.85 3.05
C LYS A 71 10.49 12.93 4.40
N LEU A 72 9.44 13.74 4.52
CA LEU A 72 8.72 13.95 5.78
C LEU A 72 7.79 12.77 6.08
N PRO A 73 7.78 12.23 7.31
CA PRO A 73 6.91 11.12 7.71
C PRO A 73 5.48 11.60 8.01
N LEU A 74 4.83 12.19 7.01
CA LEU A 74 3.48 12.74 7.08
C LEU A 74 2.53 11.93 6.17
N ALA A 75 1.22 12.11 6.33
CA ALA A 75 0.29 11.57 5.34
C ALA A 75 0.61 12.12 3.93
N PRO A 76 0.47 11.32 2.85
CA PRO A 76 0.82 11.74 1.49
C PRO A 76 0.26 13.12 1.08
N ALA A 77 -1.04 13.35 1.32
CA ALA A 77 -1.69 14.62 0.99
C ALA A 77 -1.16 15.83 1.77
N VAL A 78 -0.48 15.59 2.89
CA VAL A 78 0.19 16.62 3.68
C VAL A 78 1.62 16.78 3.17
N ALA A 79 2.35 15.68 2.97
CA ALA A 79 3.73 15.69 2.48
C ALA A 79 3.87 16.43 1.14
N GLU A 80 2.94 16.22 0.18
CA GLU A 80 2.96 16.93 -1.11
C GLU A 80 2.91 18.46 -0.97
N LYS A 81 2.24 18.97 0.06
CA LYS A 81 2.12 20.41 0.32
C LYS A 81 3.41 21.00 0.89
N TYR A 82 4.12 20.24 1.73
CA TYR A 82 5.36 20.70 2.36
C TYR A 82 6.57 20.58 1.45
N GLU A 83 6.61 19.57 0.59
CA GLU A 83 7.78 19.28 -0.26
C GLU A 83 7.61 19.77 -1.71
N GLY A 84 6.43 20.26 -2.08
CA GLY A 84 6.17 20.92 -3.37
C GLY A 84 6.00 19.96 -4.56
N GLU A 85 6.07 18.66 -4.35
CA GLU A 85 5.78 17.63 -5.36
C GLU A 85 4.33 17.15 -5.22
N LYS A 86 3.52 17.32 -6.27
CA LYS A 86 2.08 16.97 -6.26
C LYS A 86 1.87 15.53 -6.70
N ILE A 87 1.05 14.80 -5.94
CA ILE A 87 0.62 13.45 -6.30
C ILE A 87 -0.43 13.54 -7.41
N ASP A 88 -0.32 12.70 -8.43
CA ASP A 88 -1.32 12.56 -9.49
C ASP A 88 -2.02 11.19 -9.38
N ILE A 89 -3.30 11.22 -9.02
CA ILE A 89 -4.10 10.02 -8.79
C ILE A 89 -4.35 9.25 -10.10
N GLU A 90 -4.56 9.94 -11.22
CA GLU A 90 -4.80 9.26 -12.51
C GLU A 90 -3.55 8.58 -13.01
N ARG A 91 -2.38 9.24 -12.85
CA ARG A 91 -1.08 8.61 -13.11
C ARG A 91 -0.88 7.34 -12.28
N LEU A 92 -1.24 7.34 -10.99
CA LEU A 92 -1.16 6.14 -10.15
C LEU A 92 -2.05 5.01 -10.68
N LYS A 93 -3.28 5.32 -11.10
CA LYS A 93 -4.19 4.32 -11.69
C LYS A 93 -3.65 3.76 -13.01
N GLU A 94 -3.08 4.60 -13.87
CA GLU A 94 -2.46 4.15 -15.13
C GLU A 94 -1.27 3.22 -14.88
N ILE A 95 -0.43 3.56 -13.90
CA ILE A 95 0.70 2.71 -13.49
C ILE A 95 0.18 1.36 -12.97
N TYR A 96 -0.85 1.36 -12.13
CA TYR A 96 -1.49 0.12 -11.66
C TYR A 96 -1.97 -0.76 -12.82
N ARG A 97 -2.73 -0.19 -13.77
CA ARG A 97 -3.25 -0.92 -14.94
C ARG A 97 -2.13 -1.59 -15.75
N ARG A 98 -1.00 -0.92 -15.92
CA ARG A 98 0.18 -1.49 -16.59
C ARG A 98 0.85 -2.60 -15.79
N LYS A 99 0.94 -2.46 -14.47
CA LYS A 99 1.61 -3.44 -13.60
C LYS A 99 0.83 -4.74 -13.49
N VAL A 100 -0.50 -4.68 -13.37
CA VAL A 100 -1.35 -5.87 -13.23
C VAL A 100 -1.37 -6.75 -14.49
N GLU A 101 -0.97 -6.21 -15.65
CA GLU A 101 -0.78 -6.99 -16.87
C GLU A 101 0.55 -7.76 -16.89
N TYR A 102 1.55 -7.33 -16.11
CA TYR A 102 2.90 -7.88 -16.16
C TYR A 102 3.16 -8.96 -15.11
N PHE A 103 2.46 -8.93 -13.97
CA PHE A 103 2.65 -9.85 -12.84
C PHE A 103 1.48 -10.81 -12.72
N ASP A 104 1.72 -12.02 -12.22
CA ASP A 104 0.65 -12.96 -11.88
C ASP A 104 -0.11 -12.47 -10.65
N ILE A 105 0.64 -11.93 -9.68
CA ILE A 105 0.12 -11.35 -8.44
C ILE A 105 0.86 -10.04 -8.15
N LEU A 106 0.12 -8.95 -7.97
CA LEU A 106 0.64 -7.65 -7.56
C LEU A 106 0.21 -7.31 -6.13
N VAL A 107 1.17 -7.18 -5.23
CA VAL A 107 0.95 -6.66 -3.89
C VAL A 107 1.04 -5.13 -3.92
N VAL A 108 -0.07 -4.45 -3.66
CA VAL A 108 -0.15 -2.99 -3.60
C VAL A 108 -0.18 -2.55 -2.15
N GLU A 109 0.83 -1.81 -1.69
CA GLU A 109 0.91 -1.38 -0.29
C GLU A 109 0.58 0.11 -0.14
N GLY A 110 -0.40 0.44 0.71
CA GLY A 110 -0.69 1.84 1.07
C GLY A 110 0.32 2.45 2.05
N ALA A 111 0.10 3.69 2.48
CA ALA A 111 0.83 4.32 3.59
C ALA A 111 -0.13 4.57 4.76
N GLY A 112 0.21 4.13 5.97
CA GLY A 112 -0.72 4.09 7.11
C GLY A 112 -1.96 3.21 6.86
N GLY A 113 -3.15 3.68 7.24
CA GLY A 113 -4.42 2.96 7.10
C GLY A 113 -5.37 3.51 6.02
N LEU A 114 -6.54 2.88 5.88
CA LEU A 114 -7.51 3.18 4.81
C LEU A 114 -7.96 4.65 4.77
N ALA A 115 -8.13 5.28 5.92
CA ALA A 115 -8.59 6.67 6.03
C ALA A 115 -7.48 7.69 5.77
N VAL A 116 -6.23 7.27 5.55
CA VAL A 116 -5.13 8.19 5.29
C VAL A 116 -5.31 8.85 3.92
N PRO A 117 -5.25 10.19 3.83
CA PRO A 117 -5.43 10.90 2.58
C PRO A 117 -4.20 10.77 1.68
N VAL A 118 -4.42 10.25 0.48
CA VAL A 118 -3.42 10.21 -0.60
C VAL A 118 -3.27 11.60 -1.23
N LYS A 119 -4.40 12.26 -1.52
CA LYS A 119 -4.44 13.63 -2.09
C LYS A 119 -5.71 14.36 -1.69
N GLY A 120 -5.59 15.54 -1.08
CA GLY A 120 -6.78 16.27 -0.58
C GLY A 120 -7.63 15.38 0.35
N ASN A 121 -8.90 15.16 -0.01
CA ASN A 121 -9.81 14.27 0.72
C ASN A 121 -9.86 12.83 0.14
N TYR A 122 -9.11 12.55 -0.93
CA TYR A 122 -9.04 11.22 -1.54
C TYR A 122 -8.16 10.31 -0.68
N THR A 123 -8.74 9.25 -0.13
CA THR A 123 -8.09 8.33 0.82
C THR A 123 -7.57 7.06 0.15
N TYR A 124 -6.77 6.28 0.87
CA TYR A 124 -6.40 4.94 0.40
C TYR A 124 -7.60 4.00 0.28
N GLY A 125 -8.67 4.23 1.04
CA GLY A 125 -9.94 3.54 0.88
C GLY A 125 -10.58 3.84 -0.48
N ASP A 126 -10.61 5.11 -0.90
CA ASP A 126 -11.10 5.51 -2.23
C ASP A 126 -10.22 4.89 -3.32
N PHE A 127 -8.90 4.92 -3.12
CA PHE A 127 -7.94 4.30 -4.04
C PHE A 127 -8.17 2.80 -4.24
N ALA A 128 -8.33 2.04 -3.16
CA ALA A 128 -8.60 0.61 -3.24
C ALA A 128 -9.97 0.34 -3.89
N LYS A 129 -10.98 1.16 -3.61
CA LYS A 129 -12.33 1.05 -4.17
C LYS A 129 -12.34 1.26 -5.68
N GLU A 130 -11.74 2.35 -6.15
CA GLU A 130 -11.76 2.69 -7.58
C GLU A 130 -10.95 1.73 -8.45
N LEU A 131 -10.01 1.00 -7.83
CA LEU A 131 -9.24 -0.07 -8.47
C LEU A 131 -9.85 -1.47 -8.27
N ASP A 132 -10.99 -1.58 -7.58
CA ASP A 132 -11.68 -2.82 -7.22
C ASP A 132 -10.74 -3.86 -6.56
N LEU A 133 -9.88 -3.39 -5.65
CA LEU A 133 -8.88 -4.22 -5.01
C LEU A 133 -9.45 -4.96 -3.79
N PRO A 134 -9.22 -6.29 -3.65
CA PRO A 134 -9.40 -6.95 -2.38
C PRO A 134 -8.41 -6.37 -1.35
N VAL A 135 -8.88 -6.17 -0.12
CA VAL A 135 -8.14 -5.47 0.93
C VAL A 135 -7.81 -6.40 2.09
N LEU A 136 -6.53 -6.47 2.42
CA LEU A 136 -6.02 -7.14 3.61
C LEU A 136 -5.55 -6.11 4.64
N ILE A 137 -5.99 -6.26 5.89
CA ILE A 137 -5.71 -5.31 6.97
C ILE A 137 -4.65 -5.90 7.91
N VAL A 138 -3.48 -5.27 7.97
CA VAL A 138 -2.44 -5.61 8.96
C VAL A 138 -2.71 -4.87 10.27
N SER A 139 -2.75 -5.61 11.37
CA SER A 139 -3.02 -5.09 12.71
C SER A 139 -1.84 -5.36 13.65
N ASP A 140 -1.66 -4.54 14.67
CA ASP A 140 -0.69 -4.87 15.73
C ASP A 140 -1.31 -5.80 16.78
N ALA A 141 -0.46 -6.41 17.62
CA ALA A 141 -0.88 -7.25 18.73
C ALA A 141 -0.95 -6.48 20.06
N LYS A 142 -1.11 -5.15 20.03
CA LYS A 142 -1.10 -4.33 21.24
C LYS A 142 -2.49 -4.24 21.86
N LEU A 143 -2.54 -3.87 23.14
CA LEU A 143 -3.79 -3.50 23.79
C LEU A 143 -4.47 -2.37 23.01
N GLY A 144 -5.76 -2.54 22.70
CA GLY A 144 -6.53 -1.61 21.85
C GLY A 144 -6.66 -2.04 20.39
N THR A 145 -5.93 -3.06 19.93
CA THR A 145 -5.97 -3.53 18.53
C THR A 145 -7.35 -3.95 18.07
N ILE A 146 -8.17 -4.55 18.96
CA ILE A 146 -9.56 -4.95 18.62
C ILE A 146 -10.36 -3.73 18.15
N ASN A 147 -10.27 -2.60 18.86
CA ASN A 147 -10.95 -1.37 18.49
C ASN A 147 -10.42 -0.81 17.17
N CYS A 148 -9.10 -0.70 17.02
CA CYS A 148 -8.49 -0.16 15.80
C CYS A 148 -8.82 -1.01 14.57
N SER A 149 -8.78 -2.34 14.72
CA SER A 149 -9.14 -3.31 13.68
C SER A 149 -10.61 -3.19 13.31
N PHE A 150 -11.50 -3.13 14.30
CA PHE A 150 -12.94 -2.94 14.08
C PHE A 150 -13.22 -1.63 13.33
N LEU A 151 -12.66 -0.49 13.77
CA LEU A 151 -12.85 0.80 13.12
C LEU A 151 -12.31 0.82 11.69
N THR A 152 -11.15 0.19 11.45
CA THR A 152 -10.57 0.09 10.11
C THR A 152 -11.45 -0.73 9.18
N ALA A 153 -11.94 -1.89 9.62
CA ALA A 153 -12.88 -2.68 8.83
C ALA A 153 -14.24 -2.01 8.66
N PHE A 154 -14.75 -1.32 9.69
CA PHE A 154 -16.01 -0.59 9.59
C PHE A 154 -15.93 0.51 8.52
N TYR A 155 -14.83 1.27 8.51
CA TYR A 155 -14.57 2.26 7.46
C TYR A 155 -14.42 1.60 6.07
N GLY A 156 -13.69 0.49 5.97
CA GLY A 156 -13.59 -0.23 4.70
C GLY A 156 -14.94 -0.74 4.19
N LYS A 157 -15.79 -1.27 5.08
CA LYS A 157 -17.15 -1.72 4.74
C LYS A 157 -18.07 -0.56 4.36
N SER A 158 -17.97 0.59 5.01
CA SER A 158 -18.80 1.76 4.63
C SER A 158 -18.48 2.28 3.23
N LEU A 159 -17.28 2.01 2.72
CA LEU A 159 -16.87 2.28 1.34
C LEU A 159 -17.23 1.15 0.35
N ASN A 160 -17.81 0.04 0.82
CA ASN A 160 -18.06 -1.20 0.08
C ASN A 160 -16.78 -1.90 -0.43
N LEU A 161 -15.69 -1.85 0.34
CA LEU A 161 -14.47 -2.58 0.00
C LEU A 161 -14.62 -4.09 0.22
N ASN A 162 -14.02 -4.88 -0.66
CA ASN A 162 -13.87 -6.32 -0.49
C ASN A 162 -12.78 -6.62 0.55
N LEU A 163 -13.13 -6.65 1.83
CA LEU A 163 -12.21 -7.00 2.90
C LEU A 163 -12.01 -8.51 2.96
N VAL A 164 -10.80 -8.99 2.67
CA VAL A 164 -10.49 -10.43 2.59
C VAL A 164 -9.95 -11.01 3.90
N GLY A 165 -9.52 -10.17 4.84
CA GLY A 165 -9.10 -10.63 6.16
C GLY A 165 -8.26 -9.64 6.95
N PHE A 166 -7.83 -10.12 8.12
CA PHE A 166 -6.88 -9.47 9.01
C PHE A 166 -5.66 -10.36 9.21
N VAL A 167 -4.50 -9.75 9.43
CA VAL A 167 -3.28 -10.40 9.92
C VAL A 167 -2.76 -9.66 11.13
#